data_AF-A0A2D6TAY9-F1
#
_entry.id   AF-A0A2D6TAY9-F1
#
_cell.length_a   1.000
_cell.length_b   1.000
_cell.length_c   1.000
_cell.angle_alpha   90.00
_cell.angle_beta   90.00
_cell.angle_gamma   90.00
#
_symmetry.space_group_name_H-M   'P 1'
#
loop_
_entity.id
_entity.type
_entity.pdbx_description
1 polymer ?
#
loop_
_entity_poly.entity_id
_entity_poly.type
_entity_poly.pdbx_seq_one_letter_code
_entity_poly.pdbx_strand_id
1 'polypeptide(L)'
;MLVAKYLDKIIRVGTLTVVDAHGKTHRFEGTEGPAVTVRLHDKALHWKLFFDPQLYAGEAFTDGNLTIVGGSIYDFLELVSMNMASVETPLVQRMALWGYKMARRLHQYNPARRARKNAAHHYDLSGQLYDLFLDADKQYSCAYFAGGNDDLDTAQADKMRHIAAKLLLEPGHKVLDIGSGWGGLAIYLAREMGVDVTGLTLSEEQLKVAEASAREAGLEDRVRFKLRDYREETGSYDRIVSVGMFEHVGVNHFGTYFAKVRELLTDDGVMLLHTIGYMDGPSATDPWIRKYIFPGGYIPALSEIAASMEKTALWTTDIEVLRLHYADTMRHWRRRFLARRADAEALYDERFCRMWEYYLACSEIGFRHLGNVVFQIQLAKRQEAVPLTRDYIARAWDGAKRSGRPSDREAA
;
A
#
# COMPACT_ATOMS: atom_id res chain seq x y z
N MET A 1 -31.03 20.97 -4.35
CA MET A 1 -29.60 20.73 -4.08
C MET A 1 -28.95 20.20 -5.36
N LEU A 2 -27.88 20.82 -5.89
CA LEU A 2 -27.26 20.40 -7.17
C LEU A 2 -26.77 18.95 -7.12
N VAL A 3 -26.07 18.56 -6.03
CA VAL A 3 -25.62 17.18 -5.83
C VAL A 3 -26.78 16.17 -5.77
N ALA A 4 -27.97 16.55 -5.27
CA ALA A 4 -29.12 15.64 -5.26
C ALA A 4 -29.58 15.24 -6.67
N LYS A 5 -29.66 16.20 -7.61
CA LYS A 5 -30.01 15.89 -9.01
C LYS A 5 -28.97 15.01 -9.70
N TYR A 6 -27.72 15.09 -9.24
CA TYR A 6 -26.64 14.26 -9.74
C TYR A 6 -26.68 12.85 -9.14
N LEU A 7 -26.87 12.73 -7.83
CA LEU A 7 -27.00 11.45 -7.12
C LEU A 7 -28.17 10.61 -7.62
N ASP A 8 -29.31 11.23 -7.97
CA ASP A 8 -30.46 10.55 -8.58
C ASP A 8 -30.11 9.84 -9.91
N LYS A 9 -29.10 10.34 -10.62
CA LYS A 9 -28.60 9.70 -11.84
C LYS A 9 -27.56 8.61 -11.57
N ILE A 10 -26.91 8.65 -10.41
CA ILE A 10 -25.79 7.78 -10.05
C ILE A 10 -26.22 6.55 -9.28
N ILE A 11 -27.09 6.72 -8.29
CA ILE A 11 -27.49 5.60 -7.43
C ILE A 11 -28.45 4.70 -8.22
N ARG A 12 -27.93 3.56 -8.65
CA ARG A 12 -28.61 2.49 -9.40
C ARG A 12 -28.61 1.17 -8.65
N VAL A 13 -27.77 1.02 -7.63
CA VAL A 13 -27.71 -0.12 -6.71
C VAL A 13 -27.76 0.40 -5.27
N GLY A 14 -28.60 -0.21 -4.43
CA GLY A 14 -28.78 0.15 -3.03
C GLY A 14 -29.61 1.43 -2.82
N THR A 15 -29.54 1.96 -1.60
CA THR A 15 -30.27 3.16 -1.19
C THR A 15 -29.35 4.16 -0.51
N LEU A 16 -29.27 5.37 -1.05
CA LEU A 16 -28.60 6.50 -0.39
C LEU A 16 -29.64 7.51 0.10
N THR A 17 -29.66 7.76 1.41
CA THR A 17 -30.43 8.85 2.00
C THR A 17 -29.49 9.98 2.41
N VAL A 18 -29.71 11.18 1.88
CA VAL A 18 -28.95 12.39 2.23
C VAL A 18 -29.85 13.35 3.01
N VAL A 19 -29.50 13.61 4.27
CA VAL A 19 -30.07 14.70 5.06
C VAL A 19 -29.21 15.94 4.83
N ASP A 20 -29.74 16.94 4.13
CA ASP A 20 -28.98 18.16 3.84
C ASP A 20 -28.85 19.07 5.08
N ALA A 21 -28.06 20.13 4.96
CA ALA A 21 -27.79 21.08 6.04
C ALA A 21 -29.02 21.90 6.50
N HIS A 22 -30.16 21.79 5.81
CA HIS A 22 -31.45 22.35 6.24
C HIS A 22 -32.36 21.28 6.88
N GLY A 23 -31.86 20.05 7.08
CA GLY A 23 -32.63 18.93 7.60
C GLY A 23 -33.55 18.28 6.55
N LYS A 24 -33.50 18.70 5.29
CA LYS A 24 -34.34 18.10 4.25
C LYS A 24 -33.72 16.77 3.81
N THR A 25 -34.56 15.75 3.79
CA THR A 25 -34.16 14.40 3.37
C THR A 25 -34.35 14.23 1.86
N HIS A 26 -33.32 13.71 1.19
CA HIS A 26 -33.32 13.32 -0.21
C HIS A 26 -32.96 11.84 -0.29
N ARG A 27 -33.81 11.02 -0.89
CA ARG A 27 -33.63 9.57 -0.95
C ARG A 27 -33.46 9.14 -2.40
N PHE A 28 -32.42 8.35 -2.66
CA PHE A 28 -32.07 7.82 -3.97
C PHE A 28 -32.05 6.30 -3.88
N GLU A 29 -32.80 5.64 -4.74
CA GLU A 29 -32.99 4.18 -4.70
C GLU A 29 -32.68 3.58 -6.06
N GLY A 30 -31.98 2.46 -6.02
CA GLY A 30 -31.70 1.60 -7.15
C GLY A 30 -32.29 0.20 -6.97
N THR A 31 -31.64 -0.81 -7.54
CA THR A 31 -31.90 -2.22 -7.24
C THR A 31 -31.52 -2.55 -5.79
N GLU A 32 -31.84 -3.76 -5.35
CA GLU A 32 -31.45 -4.26 -4.03
C GLU A 32 -29.95 -4.08 -3.76
N GLY A 33 -29.61 -3.66 -2.54
CA GLY A 33 -28.24 -3.36 -2.13
C GLY A 33 -28.16 -2.63 -0.78
N PRO A 34 -26.96 -2.17 -0.36
CA PRO A 34 -26.75 -1.49 0.91
C PRO A 34 -27.62 -0.24 1.07
N ALA A 35 -28.09 0.03 2.29
CA ALA A 35 -28.84 1.23 2.63
C ALA A 35 -28.02 2.11 3.56
N VAL A 36 -27.66 3.31 3.12
CA VAL A 36 -26.80 4.24 3.86
C VAL A 36 -27.47 5.58 4.01
N THR A 37 -27.41 6.15 5.21
CA THR A 37 -27.86 7.51 5.47
C THR A 37 -26.66 8.40 5.80
N VAL A 38 -26.49 9.49 5.05
CA VAL A 38 -25.48 10.52 5.31
C VAL A 38 -26.15 11.84 5.68
N ARG A 39 -25.54 12.60 6.59
CA ARG A 39 -25.97 13.94 6.96
C ARG A 39 -24.87 14.94 6.63
N LEU A 40 -25.27 15.99 5.92
CA LEU A 40 -24.40 17.12 5.58
C LEU A 40 -24.68 18.26 6.55
N HIS A 41 -23.67 18.74 7.26
CA HIS A 41 -23.82 19.83 8.24
C HIS A 41 -23.45 21.20 7.66
N ASP A 42 -22.67 21.23 6.57
CA ASP A 42 -22.27 22.45 5.87
C ASP A 42 -23.10 22.67 4.59
N LYS A 43 -23.72 23.84 4.50
CA LYS A 43 -24.51 24.28 3.33
C LYS A 43 -23.68 24.32 2.06
N ALA A 44 -22.37 24.56 2.12
CA ALA A 44 -21.51 24.61 0.94
C ALA A 44 -21.21 23.22 0.33
N LEU A 45 -21.45 22.13 1.06
CA LEU A 45 -21.07 20.79 0.59
C LEU A 45 -21.77 20.36 -0.69
N HIS A 46 -23.00 20.83 -0.94
CA HIS A 46 -23.73 20.43 -2.13
C HIS A 46 -23.11 20.91 -3.46
N TRP A 47 -22.35 22.01 -3.45
CA TRP A 47 -21.64 22.47 -4.64
C TRP A 47 -20.21 21.92 -4.63
N LYS A 48 -19.53 21.88 -3.48
CA LYS A 48 -18.19 21.28 -3.34
C LYS A 48 -18.16 19.83 -3.84
N LEU A 49 -19.06 18.99 -3.34
CA LEU A 49 -19.17 17.57 -3.73
C LEU A 49 -19.53 17.38 -5.21
N PHE A 50 -20.17 18.36 -5.84
CA PHE A 50 -20.47 18.28 -7.27
C PHE A 50 -19.21 18.49 -8.13
N PHE A 51 -18.31 19.41 -7.73
CA PHE A 51 -17.12 19.75 -8.50
C PHE A 51 -15.94 18.79 -8.27
N ASP A 52 -15.64 18.45 -7.01
CA ASP A 52 -14.55 17.53 -6.65
C ASP A 52 -15.00 16.59 -5.52
N PRO A 53 -15.82 15.57 -5.83
CA PRO A 53 -16.32 14.64 -4.82
C PRO A 53 -15.19 13.87 -4.11
N GLN A 54 -14.10 13.55 -4.81
CA GLN A 54 -12.96 12.81 -4.25
C GLN A 54 -12.29 13.58 -3.11
N LEU A 55 -12.01 14.87 -3.32
CA LEU A 55 -11.42 15.71 -2.28
C LEU A 55 -12.42 16.03 -1.16
N TYR A 56 -13.59 16.55 -1.52
CA TYR A 56 -14.49 17.16 -0.54
C TYR A 56 -15.30 16.16 0.27
N ALA A 57 -15.52 14.93 -0.19
CA ALA A 57 -16.14 13.90 0.64
C ALA A 57 -15.23 13.53 1.83
N GLY A 58 -13.93 13.32 1.57
CA GLY A 58 -12.95 13.02 2.60
C GLY A 58 -12.73 14.18 3.57
N GLU A 59 -12.65 15.42 3.07
CA GLU A 59 -12.56 16.60 3.94
C GLU A 59 -13.81 16.76 4.81
N ALA A 60 -15.00 16.62 4.21
CA ALA A 60 -16.23 16.75 4.96
C ALA A 60 -16.35 15.71 6.07
N PHE A 61 -15.98 14.46 5.82
CA PHE A 61 -15.97 13.43 6.87
C PHE A 61 -14.92 13.72 7.93
N THR A 62 -13.69 14.04 7.53
CA THR A 62 -12.58 14.38 8.44
C THR A 62 -12.95 15.51 9.39
N ASP A 63 -13.54 16.59 8.85
CA ASP A 63 -13.92 17.78 9.61
C ASP A 63 -15.28 17.64 10.33
N GLY A 64 -15.95 16.48 10.23
CA GLY A 64 -17.26 16.23 10.85
C GLY A 64 -18.44 16.94 10.16
N ASN A 65 -18.23 17.53 8.99
CA ASN A 65 -19.26 18.18 8.18
C ASN A 65 -20.08 17.18 7.33
N LEU A 66 -19.64 15.93 7.22
CA LEU A 66 -20.38 14.78 6.71
C LEU A 66 -20.34 13.67 7.76
N THR A 67 -21.49 13.22 8.23
CA THR A 67 -21.60 12.12 9.20
C THR A 67 -22.49 11.00 8.68
N ILE A 68 -22.19 9.77 9.04
CA ILE A 68 -23.00 8.59 8.70
C ILE A 68 -23.98 8.31 9.83
N VAL A 69 -25.24 7.99 9.50
CA VAL A 69 -26.29 7.66 10.46
C VAL A 69 -26.58 6.17 10.38
N GLY A 70 -26.35 5.44 11.47
CA GLY A 70 -26.67 4.01 11.56
C GLY A 70 -25.74 3.08 10.77
N GLY A 71 -24.53 3.54 10.45
CA GLY A 71 -23.52 2.78 9.70
C GLY A 71 -22.14 3.45 9.79
N SER A 72 -21.22 3.03 8.93
CA SER A 72 -19.82 3.47 8.87
C SER A 72 -19.50 4.23 7.58
N ILE A 73 -18.37 4.93 7.57
CA ILE A 73 -17.88 5.56 6.35
C ILE A 73 -17.55 4.53 5.26
N TYR A 74 -17.16 3.32 5.65
CA TYR A 74 -16.93 2.22 4.72
C TYR A 74 -18.23 1.89 3.95
N ASP A 75 -19.37 1.77 4.63
CA ASP A 75 -20.65 1.44 3.99
C ASP A 75 -21.05 2.50 2.95
N PHE A 76 -20.81 3.78 3.26
CA PHE A 76 -21.02 4.87 2.32
C PHE A 76 -20.11 4.77 1.09
N LEU A 77 -18.81 4.56 1.30
CA LEU A 77 -17.84 4.46 0.20
C LEU A 77 -18.07 3.21 -0.66
N GLU A 78 -18.47 2.09 -0.04
CA GLU A 78 -18.86 0.86 -0.71
C GLU A 78 -20.06 1.09 -1.62
N LEU A 79 -21.15 1.66 -1.09
CA LEU A 79 -22.33 2.03 -1.87
C LEU A 79 -21.98 2.95 -3.05
N VAL A 80 -21.17 3.99 -2.82
CA VAL A 80 -20.74 4.89 -3.90
C VAL A 80 -19.94 4.12 -4.95
N SER A 81 -19.00 3.27 -4.55
CA SER A 81 -18.13 2.52 -5.47
C SER A 81 -18.90 1.57 -6.38
N MET A 82 -19.94 0.89 -5.86
CA MET A 82 -20.83 0.03 -6.64
C MET A 82 -21.57 0.76 -7.76
N ASN A 83 -21.73 2.08 -7.62
CA ASN A 83 -22.44 2.94 -8.56
C ASN A 83 -21.52 3.74 -9.48
N MET A 84 -20.18 3.67 -9.31
CA MET A 84 -19.22 4.45 -10.12
C MET A 84 -19.15 4.00 -11.59
N ALA A 85 -19.41 2.72 -11.88
CA ALA A 85 -19.40 2.19 -13.25
C ALA A 85 -20.66 2.55 -14.07
N SER A 86 -21.73 3.00 -13.41
CA SER A 86 -23.06 3.13 -14.01
C SER A 86 -23.32 4.48 -14.70
N VAL A 87 -22.34 5.39 -14.76
CA VAL A 87 -22.58 6.78 -15.18
C VAL A 87 -21.42 7.38 -15.98
N GLU A 88 -21.76 8.15 -17.02
CA GLU A 88 -20.82 9.06 -17.67
C GLU A 88 -20.37 10.16 -16.70
N THR A 89 -19.06 10.25 -16.44
CA THR A 89 -18.47 11.33 -15.64
C THR A 89 -18.78 12.70 -16.27
N PRO A 90 -19.40 13.65 -15.53
CA PRO A 90 -19.69 14.99 -16.04
C PRO A 90 -18.45 15.69 -16.60
N LEU A 91 -18.62 16.54 -17.63
CA LEU A 91 -17.52 17.25 -18.28
C LEU A 91 -16.62 18.01 -17.31
N VAL A 92 -17.20 18.65 -16.29
CA VAL A 92 -16.43 19.41 -15.28
C VAL A 92 -15.49 18.50 -14.46
N GLN A 93 -15.96 17.32 -14.07
CA GLN A 93 -15.16 16.34 -13.35
C GLN A 93 -14.10 15.72 -14.27
N ARG A 94 -14.44 15.47 -15.55
CA ARG A 94 -13.46 15.03 -16.56
C ARG A 94 -12.35 16.06 -16.76
N MET A 95 -12.68 17.34 -16.80
CA MET A 95 -11.69 18.43 -16.88
C MET A 95 -10.81 18.49 -15.63
N ALA A 96 -11.39 18.32 -14.43
CA ALA A 96 -10.61 18.26 -13.18
C ALA A 96 -9.62 17.07 -13.19
N LEU A 97 -10.09 15.86 -13.51
CA LEU A 97 -9.26 14.66 -13.63
C LEU A 97 -8.17 14.83 -14.70
N TRP A 98 -8.50 15.44 -15.84
CA TRP A 98 -7.52 15.75 -16.88
C TRP A 98 -6.45 16.73 -16.40
N GLY A 99 -6.84 17.78 -15.66
CA GLY A 99 -5.91 18.72 -15.04
C GLY A 99 -4.95 18.03 -14.08
N TYR A 100 -5.46 17.17 -13.20
CA TYR A 100 -4.62 16.36 -12.30
C TYR A 100 -3.66 15.45 -13.09
N LYS A 101 -4.12 14.82 -14.17
CA LYS A 101 -3.30 13.97 -15.04
C LYS A 101 -2.19 14.75 -15.75
N MET A 102 -2.47 15.96 -16.23
CA MET A 102 -1.47 16.82 -16.88
C MET A 102 -0.42 17.35 -15.90
N ALA A 103 -0.84 17.70 -14.68
CA ALA A 103 0.07 18.17 -13.64
C ALA A 103 0.91 17.04 -13.00
N ARG A 104 0.61 15.77 -13.31
CA ARG A 104 1.25 14.59 -12.70
C ARG A 104 2.76 14.66 -12.71
N ARG A 105 3.39 14.88 -13.88
CA ARG A 105 4.86 14.88 -13.98
C ARG A 105 5.50 15.97 -13.12
N LEU A 106 4.83 17.10 -12.92
CA LEU A 106 5.30 18.18 -12.05
C LEU A 106 5.19 17.79 -10.58
N HIS A 107 4.06 17.19 -10.18
CA HIS A 107 3.84 16.72 -8.82
C HIS A 107 4.79 15.58 -8.43
N GLN A 108 5.15 14.73 -9.39
CA GLN A 108 5.99 13.55 -9.19
C GLN A 108 7.49 13.80 -9.36
N TYR A 109 7.92 15.06 -9.40
CA TYR A 109 9.34 15.40 -9.34
C TYR A 109 9.87 15.20 -7.91
N ASN A 110 10.64 14.13 -7.68
CA ASN A 110 11.08 13.72 -6.35
C ASN A 110 12.62 13.52 -6.23
N PRO A 111 13.40 14.61 -6.24
CA PRO A 111 14.85 14.54 -5.97
C PRO A 111 15.13 14.07 -4.53
N ALA A 112 16.34 13.56 -4.26
CA ALA A 112 16.71 12.96 -2.96
C ALA A 112 16.35 13.80 -1.72
N ARG A 113 16.65 15.10 -1.75
CA ARG A 113 16.30 16.02 -0.66
C ARG A 113 14.79 16.08 -0.40
N ARG A 114 13.96 16.03 -1.45
CA ARG A 114 12.50 16.04 -1.34
C ARG A 114 11.97 14.68 -0.87
N ALA A 115 12.55 13.59 -1.36
CA ALA A 115 12.20 12.23 -0.95
C ALA A 115 12.40 12.06 0.56
N ARG A 116 13.55 12.50 1.09
CA ARG A 116 13.83 12.46 2.54
C ARG A 116 12.82 13.30 3.34
N LYS A 117 12.45 14.49 2.86
CA LYS A 117 11.45 15.34 3.54
C LYS A 117 10.05 14.71 3.54
N ASN A 118 9.62 14.12 2.42
CA ASN A 118 8.32 13.46 2.33
C ASN A 118 8.26 12.21 3.23
N ALA A 119 9.33 11.40 3.24
CA ALA A 119 9.43 10.24 4.12
C ALA A 119 9.39 10.66 5.60
N ALA A 120 10.18 11.66 5.99
CA ALA A 120 10.16 12.18 7.36
C ALA A 120 8.76 12.68 7.77
N HIS A 121 8.04 13.39 6.89
CA HIS A 121 6.72 13.92 7.23
C HIS A 121 5.62 12.85 7.35
N HIS A 122 5.62 11.82 6.50
CA HIS A 122 4.61 10.75 6.57
C HIS A 122 4.86 9.80 7.76
N TYR A 123 6.13 9.52 8.07
CA TYR A 123 6.53 8.65 9.19
C TYR A 123 6.81 9.41 10.49
N ASP A 124 6.52 10.72 10.56
CA ASP A 124 6.55 11.53 11.79
C ASP A 124 5.36 11.24 12.72
N LEU A 125 4.38 10.44 12.23
CA LEU A 125 3.36 9.86 13.09
C LEU A 125 4.03 8.93 14.09
N SER A 126 3.65 9.06 15.36
CA SER A 126 4.24 8.27 16.44
C SER A 126 4.18 6.78 16.13
N GLY A 127 5.26 6.04 16.40
CA GLY A 127 5.28 4.58 16.25
C GLY A 127 4.12 3.88 16.98
N GLN A 128 3.64 4.50 18.06
CA GLN A 128 2.49 4.06 18.85
C GLN A 128 1.20 3.99 18.02
N LEU A 129 0.99 4.88 17.04
CA LEU A 129 -0.16 4.79 16.13
C LEU A 129 -0.14 3.48 15.35
N TYR A 130 1.02 3.11 14.80
CA TYR A 130 1.16 1.92 13.98
C TYR A 130 0.98 0.64 14.82
N ASP A 131 1.37 0.68 16.10
CA ASP A 131 1.08 -0.39 17.08
C ASP A 131 -0.42 -0.62 17.28
N LEU A 132 -1.28 0.36 16.94
CA LEU A 132 -2.73 0.23 17.04
C LEU A 132 -3.37 -0.60 15.93
N PHE A 133 -2.66 -0.95 14.86
CA PHE A 133 -3.29 -1.72 13.78
C PHE A 133 -2.38 -2.64 12.95
N LEU A 134 -1.07 -2.48 13.00
CA LEU A 134 -0.16 -3.39 12.31
C LEU A 134 -0.05 -4.76 13.01
N ASP A 135 0.61 -5.68 12.33
CA ASP A 135 1.11 -6.96 12.85
C ASP A 135 2.35 -6.77 13.72
N ALA A 136 2.77 -7.85 14.40
CA ALA A 136 3.92 -7.87 15.30
C ALA A 136 5.24 -7.43 14.63
N ASP A 137 5.43 -7.72 13.33
CA ASP A 137 6.63 -7.35 12.57
C ASP A 137 6.51 -5.94 11.93
N LYS A 138 5.47 -5.17 12.32
CA LYS A 138 5.18 -3.80 11.85
C LYS A 138 5.22 -3.67 10.32
N GLN A 139 4.62 -4.62 9.61
CA GLN A 139 4.56 -4.61 8.15
C GLN A 139 3.48 -3.64 7.65
N TYR A 140 3.86 -2.41 7.33
CA TYR A 140 2.96 -1.44 6.67
C TYR A 140 2.95 -1.62 5.14
N SER A 141 2.62 -2.84 4.71
CA SER A 141 2.54 -3.25 3.31
C SER A 141 1.49 -4.36 3.13
N CYS A 142 1.14 -4.68 1.88
CA CYS A 142 0.22 -5.77 1.55
C CYS A 142 0.65 -7.10 2.16
N ALA A 143 -0.26 -7.78 2.86
CA ALA A 143 -0.07 -9.14 3.35
C ALA A 143 -0.38 -10.18 2.23
N TYR A 144 -0.12 -11.46 2.50
CA TYR A 144 -0.40 -12.57 1.57
C TYR A 144 -1.26 -13.63 2.28
N PHE A 145 -2.56 -13.56 2.06
CA PHE A 145 -3.53 -14.51 2.61
C PHE A 145 -3.51 -15.85 1.85
N ALA A 146 -2.71 -16.81 2.33
CA ALA A 146 -2.62 -18.15 1.78
C ALA A 146 -3.61 -19.11 2.43
N GLY A 147 -4.16 -20.06 1.67
CA GLY A 147 -4.94 -21.18 2.21
C GLY A 147 -6.23 -20.78 2.95
N GLY A 148 -6.74 -19.56 2.73
CA GLY A 148 -7.95 -19.05 3.38
C GLY A 148 -7.77 -18.61 4.83
N ASN A 149 -6.54 -18.33 5.28
CA ASN A 149 -6.34 -17.69 6.59
C ASN A 149 -6.99 -16.28 6.60
N ASP A 150 -7.56 -15.89 7.75
CA ASP A 150 -8.12 -14.55 8.01
C ASP A 150 -7.43 -13.94 9.24
N ASP A 151 -6.10 -14.09 9.30
CA ASP A 151 -5.26 -13.53 10.36
C ASP A 151 -4.13 -12.69 9.76
N LEU A 152 -4.02 -11.44 10.19
CA LEU A 152 -3.08 -10.48 9.61
C LEU A 152 -1.62 -10.87 9.89
N ASP A 153 -1.29 -11.30 11.10
CA ASP A 153 0.08 -11.65 11.49
C ASP A 153 0.57 -12.86 10.69
N THR A 154 -0.28 -13.89 10.59
CA THR A 154 -0.01 -15.05 9.72
C THR A 154 0.12 -14.63 8.25
N ALA A 155 -0.77 -13.78 7.74
CA ALA A 155 -0.72 -13.33 6.35
C ALA A 155 0.53 -12.48 6.05
N GLN A 156 1.06 -11.72 7.03
CA GLN A 156 2.30 -10.96 6.86
C GLN A 156 3.53 -11.87 6.88
N ALA A 157 3.56 -12.87 7.76
CA ALA A 157 4.58 -13.92 7.75
C ALA A 157 4.56 -14.68 6.41
N ASP A 158 3.37 -15.06 5.93
CA ASP A 158 3.16 -15.68 4.63
C ASP A 158 3.67 -14.80 3.47
N LYS A 159 3.47 -13.48 3.54
CA LYS A 159 4.03 -12.54 2.55
C LYS A 159 5.55 -12.57 2.58
N MET A 160 6.16 -12.53 3.77
CA MET A 160 7.63 -12.53 3.89
C MET A 160 8.23 -13.83 3.37
N ARG A 161 7.57 -14.96 3.66
CA ARG A 161 7.89 -16.26 3.10
C ARG A 161 7.76 -16.30 1.58
N HIS A 162 6.67 -15.75 1.04
CA HIS A 162 6.44 -15.70 -0.40
C HIS A 162 7.53 -14.89 -1.12
N ILE A 163 7.89 -13.74 -0.54
CA ILE A 163 9.01 -12.90 -1.01
C ILE A 163 10.32 -13.70 -0.97
N ALA A 164 10.64 -14.36 0.14
CA ALA A 164 11.86 -15.17 0.26
C ALA A 164 11.95 -16.29 -0.78
N ALA A 165 10.82 -16.96 -1.06
CA ALA A 165 10.72 -18.00 -2.08
C ALA A 165 10.98 -17.45 -3.48
N LYS A 166 10.34 -16.32 -3.84
CA LYS A 166 10.57 -15.64 -5.13
C LYS A 166 11.98 -15.06 -5.23
N LEU A 167 12.65 -14.77 -4.12
CA LEU A 167 14.04 -14.35 -4.14
C LEU A 167 15.01 -15.52 -4.25
N LEU A 168 14.61 -16.80 -4.19
CA LEU A 168 15.55 -17.93 -4.24
C LEU A 168 16.70 -17.73 -3.25
N LEU A 169 16.37 -17.41 -1.99
CA LEU A 169 17.36 -17.13 -0.96
C LEU A 169 18.05 -18.41 -0.52
N GLU A 170 19.37 -18.34 -0.40
CA GLU A 170 20.24 -19.39 0.13
C GLU A 170 21.09 -18.80 1.25
N PRO A 171 21.46 -19.60 2.27
CA PRO A 171 22.29 -19.13 3.37
C PRO A 171 23.58 -18.44 2.88
N GLY A 172 23.91 -17.30 3.48
CA GLY A 172 25.09 -16.50 3.12
C GLY A 172 24.90 -15.52 1.95
N HIS A 173 23.75 -15.51 1.27
CA HIS A 173 23.46 -14.45 0.30
C HIS A 173 23.48 -13.06 0.96
N LYS A 174 23.98 -12.07 0.20
CA LYS A 174 23.86 -10.65 0.54
C LYS A 174 22.57 -10.09 -0.06
N VAL A 175 21.69 -9.60 0.81
CA VAL A 175 20.39 -9.05 0.45
C VAL A 175 20.36 -7.55 0.71
N LEU A 176 19.87 -6.78 -0.26
CA LEU A 176 19.51 -5.38 -0.06
C LEU A 176 18.00 -5.25 0.08
N ASP A 177 17.55 -4.70 1.20
CA ASP A 177 16.15 -4.31 1.41
C ASP A 177 16.02 -2.79 1.25
N ILE A 178 15.53 -2.36 0.09
CA ILE A 178 15.40 -0.94 -0.23
C ILE A 178 14.04 -0.43 0.28
N GLY A 179 14.06 0.48 1.26
CA GLY A 179 12.85 0.92 1.95
C GLY A 179 12.45 -0.03 3.06
N SER A 180 13.43 -0.48 3.86
CA SER A 180 13.29 -1.50 4.91
C SER A 180 12.30 -1.23 6.04
N GLY A 181 11.68 -0.04 6.07
CA GLY A 181 10.70 0.32 7.10
C GLY A 181 11.24 0.15 8.51
N TRP A 182 10.46 -0.47 9.39
CA TRP A 182 10.87 -0.82 10.76
C TRP A 182 11.71 -2.12 10.85
N GLY A 183 12.17 -2.65 9.73
CA GLY A 183 13.13 -3.76 9.69
C GLY A 183 12.55 -5.17 9.74
N GLY A 184 11.22 -5.33 9.90
CA GLY A 184 10.59 -6.66 10.06
C GLY A 184 10.92 -7.65 8.94
N LEU A 185 10.92 -7.20 7.67
CA LEU A 185 11.29 -8.07 6.55
C LEU A 185 12.77 -8.46 6.62
N ALA A 186 13.68 -7.50 6.83
CA ALA A 186 15.11 -7.78 6.91
C ALA A 186 15.46 -8.75 8.04
N ILE A 187 14.84 -8.58 9.21
CA ILE A 187 15.00 -9.46 10.37
C ILE A 187 14.47 -10.86 10.07
N TYR A 188 13.27 -10.96 9.49
CA TYR A 188 12.70 -12.25 9.07
C TYR A 188 13.62 -12.97 8.07
N LEU A 189 14.10 -12.29 7.03
CA LEU A 189 14.95 -12.92 6.02
C LEU A 189 16.26 -13.44 6.64
N ALA A 190 16.93 -12.64 7.47
CA ALA A 190 18.16 -13.06 8.13
C ALA A 190 17.97 -14.25 9.06
N ARG A 191 16.85 -14.26 9.82
CA ARG A 191 16.51 -15.33 10.76
C ARG A 191 16.17 -16.63 10.05
N GLU A 192 15.22 -16.58 9.13
CA GLU A 192 14.63 -17.78 8.52
C GLU A 192 15.47 -18.34 7.36
N MET A 193 16.18 -17.48 6.63
CA MET A 193 16.94 -17.87 5.43
C MET A 193 18.46 -17.88 5.65
N GLY A 194 18.94 -17.40 6.80
CA GLY A 194 20.37 -17.38 7.12
C GLY A 194 21.19 -16.46 6.21
N VAL A 195 20.60 -15.34 5.78
CA VAL A 195 21.21 -14.37 4.85
C VAL A 195 21.71 -13.12 5.57
N ASP A 196 22.60 -12.38 4.89
CA ASP A 196 23.11 -11.09 5.33
C ASP A 196 22.28 -9.96 4.71
N VAL A 197 21.55 -9.19 5.52
CA VAL A 197 20.64 -8.14 5.02
C VAL A 197 21.20 -6.74 5.32
N THR A 198 21.24 -5.90 4.28
CA THR A 198 21.39 -4.45 4.42
C THR A 198 20.06 -3.78 4.15
N GLY A 199 19.47 -3.14 5.16
CA GLY A 199 18.24 -2.37 5.01
C GLY A 199 18.51 -0.88 4.82
N LEU A 200 17.87 -0.25 3.84
CA LEU A 200 17.94 1.19 3.62
C LEU A 200 16.63 1.85 4.07
N THR A 201 16.73 2.95 4.81
CA THR A 201 15.60 3.83 5.14
C THR A 201 16.00 5.30 5.05
N LEU A 202 15.00 6.17 4.91
CA LEU A 202 15.16 7.63 4.98
C LEU A 202 14.58 8.24 6.28
N SER A 203 14.00 7.41 7.15
CA SER A 203 13.43 7.82 8.44
C SER A 203 14.36 7.43 9.59
N GLU A 204 14.71 8.42 10.41
CA GLU A 204 15.54 8.23 11.62
C GLU A 204 14.80 7.42 12.68
N GLU A 205 13.48 7.59 12.80
CA GLU A 205 12.65 6.81 13.74
C GLU A 205 12.55 5.35 13.31
N GLN A 206 12.35 5.09 12.02
CA GLN A 206 12.37 3.72 11.49
C GLN A 206 13.73 3.05 11.72
N LEU A 207 14.83 3.77 11.48
CA LEU A 207 16.17 3.26 11.74
C LEU A 207 16.36 2.84 13.20
N LYS A 208 16.01 3.72 14.16
CA LYS A 208 16.15 3.45 15.59
C LYS A 208 15.39 2.19 16.01
N VAL A 209 14.15 2.05 15.55
CA VAL A 209 13.30 0.88 15.84
C VAL A 209 13.89 -0.37 15.19
N ALA A 210 14.25 -0.32 13.91
CA ALA A 210 14.80 -1.45 13.18
C ALA A 210 16.09 -1.98 13.80
N GLU A 211 17.01 -1.08 14.17
CA GLU A 211 18.23 -1.45 14.89
C GLU A 211 17.93 -2.09 16.23
N ALA A 212 17.04 -1.50 17.05
CA ALA A 212 16.65 -2.06 18.34
C ALA A 212 16.06 -3.47 18.20
N SER A 213 15.15 -3.68 17.25
CA SER A 213 14.54 -4.98 16.96
C SER A 213 15.58 -6.02 16.51
N ALA A 214 16.59 -5.61 15.73
CA ALA A 214 17.68 -6.50 15.34
C ALA A 214 18.56 -6.92 16.53
N ARG A 215 18.81 -6.03 17.51
CA ARG A 215 19.53 -6.37 18.75
C ARG A 215 18.73 -7.34 19.61
N GLU A 216 17.45 -7.05 19.79
CA GLU A 216 16.55 -7.91 20.57
C GLU A 216 16.46 -9.31 19.97
N ALA A 217 16.46 -9.42 18.64
CA ALA A 217 16.50 -10.70 17.94
C ALA A 217 17.89 -11.37 17.90
N GLY A 218 18.95 -10.72 18.39
CA GLY A 218 20.32 -11.24 18.36
C GLY A 218 20.91 -11.36 16.95
N LEU A 219 20.49 -10.50 16.01
CA LEU A 219 20.83 -10.59 14.58
C LEU A 219 21.72 -9.45 14.08
N GLU A 220 22.34 -8.68 14.97
CA GLU A 220 23.19 -7.52 14.63
C GLU A 220 24.37 -7.87 13.69
N ASP A 221 24.87 -9.10 13.78
CA ASP A 221 25.96 -9.58 12.91
C ASP A 221 25.51 -9.83 11.45
N ARG A 222 24.19 -10.00 11.24
CA ARG A 222 23.61 -10.35 9.92
C ARG A 222 22.73 -9.25 9.34
N VAL A 223 22.15 -8.39 10.17
CA VAL A 223 21.24 -7.32 9.73
C VAL A 223 21.84 -5.96 10.06
N ARG A 224 22.01 -5.13 9.03
CA ARG A 224 22.55 -3.77 9.15
C ARG A 224 21.60 -2.78 8.50
N PHE A 225 21.15 -1.77 9.25
CA PHE A 225 20.31 -0.71 8.71
C PHE A 225 21.13 0.55 8.44
N LYS A 226 20.77 1.30 7.39
CA LYS A 226 21.43 2.54 7.01
C LYS A 226 20.40 3.62 6.71
N LEU A 227 20.59 4.80 7.31
CA LEU A 227 19.89 6.01 6.93
C LEU A 227 20.49 6.57 5.63
N ARG A 228 20.05 6.05 4.49
CA ARG A 228 20.68 6.31 3.19
C ARG A 228 19.65 6.22 2.07
N ASP A 229 19.78 7.13 1.11
CA ASP A 229 19.03 7.04 -0.14
C ASP A 229 19.60 5.92 -1.01
N TYR A 230 18.74 5.07 -1.58
CA TYR A 230 19.17 3.96 -2.43
C TYR A 230 20.05 4.39 -3.62
N ARG A 231 19.89 5.64 -4.09
CA ARG A 231 20.71 6.23 -5.16
C ARG A 231 22.19 6.34 -4.78
N GLU A 232 22.48 6.42 -3.49
CA GLU A 232 23.83 6.57 -2.92
C GLU A 232 24.43 5.22 -2.49
N GLU A 233 23.70 4.11 -2.60
CA GLU A 233 24.21 2.79 -2.24
C GLU A 233 25.26 2.32 -3.26
N THR A 234 26.32 1.65 -2.81
CA THR A 234 27.45 1.25 -3.67
C THR A 234 27.84 -0.22 -3.51
N GLY A 235 27.08 -0.99 -2.73
CA GLY A 235 27.33 -2.42 -2.52
C GLY A 235 27.02 -3.28 -3.76
N SER A 236 27.31 -4.57 -3.65
CA SER A 236 26.90 -5.59 -4.61
C SER A 236 26.16 -6.70 -3.86
N TYR A 237 25.00 -7.09 -4.37
CA TYR A 237 24.02 -7.91 -3.67
C TYR A 237 23.55 -9.06 -4.55
N ASP A 238 23.45 -10.25 -3.94
CA ASP A 238 22.91 -11.44 -4.59
C ASP A 238 21.41 -11.28 -4.79
N ARG A 239 20.72 -10.63 -3.85
CA ARG A 239 19.29 -10.40 -3.91
C ARG A 239 18.95 -8.97 -3.54
N ILE A 240 17.93 -8.42 -4.19
CA ILE A 240 17.37 -7.11 -3.81
C ILE A 240 15.87 -7.29 -3.61
N VAL A 241 15.33 -6.66 -2.58
CA VAL A 241 13.89 -6.57 -2.35
C VAL A 241 13.51 -5.10 -2.14
N SER A 242 12.35 -4.72 -2.63
CA SER A 242 11.75 -3.41 -2.41
C SER A 242 10.26 -3.58 -2.21
N VAL A 243 9.76 -3.16 -1.05
CA VAL A 243 8.34 -3.27 -0.69
C VAL A 243 7.81 -1.89 -0.32
N GLY A 244 6.77 -1.42 -1.02
CA GLY A 244 6.05 -0.19 -0.66
C GLY A 244 6.88 1.10 -0.73
N MET A 245 8.02 1.08 -1.42
CA MET A 245 8.88 2.25 -1.63
C MET A 245 8.68 2.88 -3.02
N PHE A 246 8.34 2.08 -4.03
CA PHE A 246 8.41 2.50 -5.42
C PHE A 246 7.35 3.57 -5.77
N GLU A 247 6.25 3.57 -5.03
CA GLU A 247 5.19 4.58 -5.04
C GLU A 247 5.70 5.99 -4.70
N HIS A 248 6.86 6.07 -4.03
CA HIS A 248 7.52 7.32 -3.66
C HIS A 248 8.65 7.71 -4.60
N VAL A 249 9.00 6.90 -5.60
CA VAL A 249 10.08 7.24 -6.55
C VAL A 249 9.66 8.35 -7.51
N GLY A 250 8.41 8.30 -7.96
CA GLY A 250 7.85 9.23 -8.95
C GLY A 250 8.22 8.85 -10.39
N VAL A 251 7.26 8.98 -11.29
CA VAL A 251 7.33 8.48 -12.69
C VAL A 251 8.56 8.95 -13.48
N ASN A 252 9.11 10.14 -13.17
CA ASN A 252 10.27 10.68 -13.86
C ASN A 252 11.59 9.96 -13.49
N HIS A 253 11.58 9.15 -12.42
CA HIS A 253 12.78 8.52 -11.85
C HIS A 253 12.77 6.99 -11.93
N PHE A 254 11.74 6.37 -12.51
CA PHE A 254 11.64 4.91 -12.64
C PHE A 254 12.83 4.30 -13.40
N GLY A 255 13.27 4.93 -14.49
CA GLY A 255 14.47 4.48 -15.22
C GLY A 255 15.74 4.53 -14.36
N THR A 256 15.93 5.62 -13.59
CA THR A 256 17.05 5.75 -12.64
C THR A 256 17.00 4.68 -11.56
N TYR A 257 15.80 4.37 -11.05
CA TYR A 257 15.60 3.33 -10.05
C TYR A 257 16.05 1.96 -10.56
N PHE A 258 15.55 1.52 -11.71
CA PHE A 258 15.91 0.21 -12.27
C PHE A 258 17.36 0.14 -12.72
N ALA A 259 17.93 1.24 -13.24
CA ALA A 259 19.35 1.31 -13.55
C ALA A 259 20.21 1.12 -12.29
N LYS A 260 19.81 1.73 -11.17
CA LYS A 260 20.51 1.57 -9.89
C LYS A 260 20.38 0.15 -9.33
N VAL A 261 19.18 -0.44 -9.39
CA VAL A 261 18.97 -1.84 -9.01
C VAL A 261 19.89 -2.77 -9.82
N ARG A 262 19.98 -2.57 -11.15
CA ARG A 262 20.87 -3.34 -12.00
C ARG A 262 22.35 -3.20 -11.62
N GLU A 263 22.79 -1.98 -11.32
CA GLU A 263 24.16 -1.69 -10.89
C GLU A 263 24.52 -2.46 -9.61
N LEU A 264 23.58 -2.55 -8.67
CA LEU A 264 23.77 -3.18 -7.36
C LEU A 264 23.66 -4.71 -7.39
N LEU A 265 23.05 -5.31 -8.41
CA LEU A 265 22.92 -6.76 -8.54
C LEU A 265 24.24 -7.43 -8.99
N THR A 266 24.60 -8.54 -8.35
CA THR A 266 25.58 -9.49 -8.90
C THR A 266 25.07 -10.10 -10.21
N ASP A 267 25.94 -10.77 -10.97
CA ASP A 267 25.61 -11.30 -12.29
C ASP A 267 24.48 -12.34 -12.28
N ASP A 268 24.40 -13.15 -11.22
CA ASP A 268 23.30 -14.10 -10.99
C ASP A 268 22.26 -13.54 -9.99
N GLY A 269 22.21 -12.20 -9.89
CA GLY A 269 21.37 -11.51 -8.92
C GLY A 269 19.88 -11.47 -9.33
N VAL A 270 19.02 -11.58 -8.32
CA VAL A 270 17.55 -11.54 -8.45
C VAL A 270 16.96 -10.42 -7.60
N MET A 271 16.08 -9.62 -8.20
CA MET A 271 15.32 -8.55 -7.56
C MET A 271 13.84 -8.93 -7.48
N LEU A 272 13.19 -8.59 -6.37
CA LEU A 272 11.74 -8.58 -6.27
C LEU A 272 11.24 -7.18 -5.93
N LEU A 273 10.49 -6.58 -6.87
CA LEU A 273 9.77 -5.33 -6.65
C LEU A 273 8.33 -5.64 -6.22
N HIS A 274 7.92 -5.15 -5.06
CA HIS A 274 6.55 -5.22 -4.54
C HIS A 274 5.99 -3.80 -4.43
N THR A 275 5.03 -3.46 -5.29
CA THR A 275 4.48 -2.10 -5.40
C THR A 275 2.98 -2.13 -5.65
N ILE A 276 2.27 -1.16 -5.10
CA ILE A 276 0.90 -0.83 -5.51
C ILE A 276 0.93 -0.39 -6.97
N GLY A 277 -0.13 -0.70 -7.71
CA GLY A 277 -0.32 -0.24 -9.08
C GLY A 277 -1.78 -0.11 -9.44
N TYR A 278 -2.02 0.48 -10.61
CA TYR A 278 -3.33 0.50 -11.24
C TYR A 278 -3.51 -0.68 -12.19
N MET A 279 -4.71 -1.27 -12.21
CA MET A 279 -5.09 -2.29 -13.19
C MET A 279 -5.19 -1.72 -14.61
N ASP A 280 -5.46 -0.42 -14.71
CA ASP A 280 -5.62 0.30 -15.97
C ASP A 280 -4.39 1.17 -16.29
N GLY A 281 -4.53 2.04 -17.28
CA GLY A 281 -3.45 2.90 -17.72
C GLY A 281 -3.06 3.99 -16.70
N PRO A 282 -2.07 4.83 -17.05
CA PRO A 282 -1.58 5.84 -16.12
C PRO A 282 -2.66 6.85 -15.71
N SER A 283 -2.85 7.01 -14.40
CA SER A 283 -3.82 7.93 -13.79
C SER A 283 -3.14 9.02 -12.94
N ALA A 284 -3.93 9.85 -12.26
CA ALA A 284 -3.45 10.78 -11.23
C ALA A 284 -3.61 10.16 -9.84
N THR A 285 -2.85 10.66 -8.86
CA THR A 285 -3.10 10.33 -7.44
C THR A 285 -4.40 10.99 -6.99
N ASP A 286 -5.21 10.27 -6.23
CA ASP A 286 -6.40 10.82 -5.57
C ASP A 286 -6.04 12.12 -4.81
N PRO A 287 -6.80 13.21 -5.01
CA PRO A 287 -6.46 14.52 -4.46
C PRO A 287 -6.48 14.57 -2.93
N TRP A 288 -7.37 13.80 -2.29
CA TRP A 288 -7.46 13.72 -0.83
C TRP A 288 -6.28 12.94 -0.25
N ILE A 289 -6.00 11.75 -0.79
CA ILE A 289 -4.85 10.92 -0.39
C ILE A 289 -3.54 11.70 -0.55
N ARG A 290 -3.36 12.40 -1.67
CA ARG A 290 -2.18 13.23 -1.91
C ARG A 290 -2.05 14.38 -0.90
N LYS A 291 -3.16 14.97 -0.45
CA LYS A 291 -3.17 16.10 0.46
C LYS A 291 -2.94 15.69 1.91
N TYR A 292 -3.57 14.60 2.36
CA TYR A 292 -3.66 14.24 3.78
C TYR A 292 -2.80 13.05 4.17
N ILE A 293 -2.55 12.10 3.28
CA ILE A 293 -1.87 10.84 3.63
C ILE A 293 -0.50 10.75 2.97
N PHE A 294 -0.40 10.74 1.65
CA PHE A 294 0.86 10.55 0.92
C PHE A 294 1.22 11.75 0.02
N PRO A 295 1.73 12.86 0.59
CA PRO A 295 2.26 13.97 -0.21
C PRO A 295 3.39 13.52 -1.14
N GLY A 296 3.16 13.67 -2.45
CA GLY A 296 4.11 13.27 -3.49
C GLY A 296 4.14 11.76 -3.78
N GLY A 297 3.21 10.98 -3.22
CA GLY A 297 3.01 9.58 -3.61
C GLY A 297 2.38 9.46 -5.00
N TYR A 298 2.73 8.38 -5.70
CA TYR A 298 2.20 8.02 -6.99
C TYR A 298 2.05 6.52 -7.15
N ILE A 299 0.84 6.09 -7.50
CA ILE A 299 0.60 4.71 -7.87
C ILE A 299 0.89 4.56 -9.38
N PRO A 300 1.91 3.77 -9.78
CA PRO A 300 2.21 3.54 -11.18
C PRO A 300 1.21 2.60 -11.86
N ALA A 301 1.01 2.78 -13.16
CA ALA A 301 0.41 1.72 -13.99
C ALA A 301 1.49 0.70 -14.41
N LEU A 302 1.11 -0.56 -14.63
CA LEU A 302 2.06 -1.59 -15.10
C LEU A 302 2.78 -1.17 -16.39
N SER A 303 2.09 -0.45 -17.29
CA SER A 303 2.66 0.09 -18.53
C SER A 303 3.80 1.09 -18.32
N GLU A 304 3.79 1.86 -17.23
CA GLU A 304 4.88 2.79 -16.89
C GLU A 304 6.07 2.07 -16.28
N ILE A 305 5.80 1.03 -15.47
CA ILE A 305 6.83 0.17 -14.88
C ILE A 305 7.54 -0.59 -16.01
N ALA A 306 6.79 -1.31 -16.84
CA ALA A 306 7.30 -2.08 -17.97
C ALA A 306 8.16 -1.25 -18.92
N ALA A 307 7.64 -0.11 -19.38
CA ALA A 307 8.37 0.80 -20.28
C ALA A 307 9.67 1.36 -19.68
N SER A 308 9.79 1.38 -18.34
CA SER A 308 11.02 1.78 -17.66
C SER A 308 11.99 0.61 -17.51
N MET A 309 11.50 -0.58 -17.17
CA MET A 309 12.30 -1.80 -17.03
C MET A 309 12.96 -2.23 -18.35
N GLU A 310 12.22 -2.17 -19.47
CA GLU A 310 12.68 -2.54 -20.81
C GLU A 310 13.97 -1.84 -21.24
N LYS A 311 14.27 -0.67 -20.66
CA LYS A 311 15.44 0.15 -20.98
C LYS A 311 16.66 -0.18 -20.12
N THR A 312 16.56 -1.16 -19.22
CA THR A 312 17.60 -1.42 -18.21
C THR A 312 18.29 -2.77 -18.37
N ALA A 313 17.97 -3.56 -19.40
CA ALA A 313 18.57 -4.90 -19.60
C ALA A 313 18.45 -5.83 -18.38
N LEU A 314 17.42 -5.61 -17.56
CA LEU A 314 16.95 -6.58 -16.58
C LEU A 314 15.90 -7.48 -17.26
N TRP A 315 15.99 -8.78 -17.02
CA TRP A 315 15.00 -9.73 -17.49
C TRP A 315 13.82 -9.76 -16.52
N THR A 316 12.62 -9.50 -17.01
CA THR A 316 11.40 -9.75 -16.24
C THR A 316 11.10 -11.24 -16.26
N THR A 317 11.26 -11.91 -15.13
CA THR A 317 11.13 -13.37 -15.02
C THR A 317 9.78 -13.82 -14.45
N ASP A 318 9.09 -12.96 -13.70
CA ASP A 318 7.72 -13.20 -13.23
C ASP A 318 6.99 -11.89 -12.92
N ILE A 319 5.68 -11.85 -13.14
CA ILE A 319 4.78 -10.81 -12.63
C ILE A 319 3.57 -11.51 -12.00
N GLU A 320 3.39 -11.27 -10.71
CA GLU A 320 2.23 -11.73 -9.96
C GLU A 320 1.40 -10.53 -9.50
N VAL A 321 0.07 -10.65 -9.61
CA VAL A 321 -0.88 -9.62 -9.18
C VAL A 321 -1.58 -10.08 -7.91
N LEU A 322 -1.28 -9.44 -6.78
CA LEU A 322 -1.88 -9.72 -5.48
C LEU A 322 -3.23 -9.00 -5.33
N ARG A 323 -4.22 -9.44 -6.12
CA ARG A 323 -5.55 -8.84 -6.31
C ARG A 323 -6.22 -8.33 -5.03
N LEU A 324 -6.93 -9.20 -4.30
CA LEU A 324 -7.73 -8.80 -3.13
C LEU A 324 -6.95 -8.81 -1.82
N HIS A 325 -5.69 -9.29 -1.83
CA HIS A 325 -4.88 -9.40 -0.62
C HIS A 325 -4.70 -8.05 0.07
N TYR A 326 -4.53 -6.94 -0.66
CA TYR A 326 -4.44 -5.62 -0.02
C TYR A 326 -5.81 -5.14 0.46
N ALA A 327 -6.90 -5.44 -0.24
CA ALA A 327 -8.24 -5.11 0.27
C ALA A 327 -8.47 -5.77 1.64
N ASP A 328 -8.07 -7.03 1.79
CA ASP A 328 -8.16 -7.73 3.08
C ASP A 328 -7.14 -7.22 4.11
N THR A 329 -5.94 -6.85 3.69
CA THR A 329 -4.97 -6.16 4.57
C THR A 329 -5.56 -4.86 5.13
N MET A 330 -6.14 -4.00 4.28
CA MET A 330 -6.79 -2.75 4.69
C MET A 330 -7.99 -3.02 5.61
N ARG A 331 -8.77 -4.08 5.33
CA ARG A 331 -9.88 -4.51 6.20
C ARG A 331 -9.39 -4.85 7.61
N HIS A 332 -8.29 -5.60 7.74
CA HIS A 332 -7.72 -5.93 9.04
C HIS A 332 -7.18 -4.70 9.75
N TRP A 333 -6.43 -3.84 9.07
CA TRP A 333 -5.94 -2.58 9.64
C TRP A 333 -7.09 -1.69 10.12
N ARG A 334 -8.13 -1.52 9.29
CA ARG A 334 -9.33 -0.76 9.66
C ARG A 334 -10.03 -1.33 10.89
N ARG A 335 -10.23 -2.65 10.95
CA ARG A 335 -10.86 -3.31 12.11
C ARG A 335 -10.02 -3.15 13.39
N ARG A 336 -8.70 -3.37 13.31
CA ARG A 336 -7.79 -3.22 14.46
C ARG A 336 -7.72 -1.77 14.94
N PHE A 337 -7.64 -0.81 14.01
CA PHE A 337 -7.67 0.62 14.31
C PHE A 337 -8.98 1.02 15.00
N LEU A 338 -10.13 0.64 14.44
CA LEU A 338 -11.44 0.96 15.02
C LEU A 338 -11.64 0.35 16.41
N ALA A 339 -11.16 -0.88 16.63
CA ALA A 339 -11.20 -1.53 17.94
C ALA A 339 -10.38 -0.79 19.01
N ARG A 340 -9.36 -0.02 18.60
CA ARG A 340 -8.49 0.80 19.46
C ARG A 340 -8.59 2.30 19.17
N ARG A 341 -9.74 2.73 18.65
CA ARG A 341 -9.94 4.13 18.24
C ARG A 341 -9.80 5.12 19.40
N ALA A 342 -10.22 4.72 20.61
CA ALA A 342 -10.06 5.54 21.81
C ALA A 342 -8.59 5.81 22.14
N ASP A 343 -7.71 4.82 21.93
CA ASP A 343 -6.26 4.98 22.11
C ASP A 343 -5.70 5.95 21.05
N ALA A 344 -6.15 5.84 19.80
CA ALA A 344 -5.76 6.76 18.73
C ALA A 344 -6.21 8.21 19.02
N GLU A 345 -7.41 8.39 19.57
CA GLU A 345 -7.94 9.71 19.95
C GLU A 345 -7.13 10.33 21.09
N ALA A 346 -6.70 9.53 22.07
CA ALA A 346 -5.85 9.98 23.16
C ALA A 346 -4.44 10.39 22.70
N LEU A 347 -3.92 9.76 21.63
CA LEU A 347 -2.62 10.11 21.04
C LEU A 347 -2.66 11.38 20.18
N TYR A 348 -3.80 11.63 19.54
CA TYR A 348 -3.97 12.74 18.60
C TYR A 348 -5.25 13.52 18.95
N ASP A 349 -6.27 13.42 18.10
CA ASP A 349 -7.59 14.00 18.33
C ASP A 349 -8.65 13.27 17.51
N GLU A 350 -9.91 13.64 17.73
CA GLU A 350 -11.07 13.09 17.04
C GLU A 350 -11.05 13.39 15.52
N ARG A 351 -10.47 14.52 15.10
CA ARG A 351 -10.34 14.88 13.68
C ARG A 351 -9.37 13.93 12.97
N PHE A 352 -8.25 13.63 13.59
CA PHE A 352 -7.27 12.65 13.13
C PHE A 352 -7.90 11.26 13.03
N CYS A 353 -8.69 10.84 14.03
CA CYS A 353 -9.36 9.54 13.99
C CYS A 353 -10.28 9.41 12.77
N ARG A 354 -11.08 10.43 12.46
CA ARG A 354 -11.92 10.44 11.25
C ARG A 354 -11.10 10.45 9.96
N MET A 355 -10.01 11.22 9.91
CA MET A 355 -9.10 11.22 8.78
C MET A 355 -8.52 9.81 8.54
N TRP A 356 -8.02 9.16 9.58
CA TRP A 356 -7.39 7.85 9.48
C TRP A 356 -8.41 6.75 9.14
N GLU A 357 -9.61 6.82 9.74
CA GLU A 357 -10.72 5.91 9.40
C GLU A 357 -11.12 6.05 7.92
N TYR A 358 -11.24 7.29 7.42
CA TYR A 358 -11.53 7.54 6.01
C TYR A 358 -10.44 6.96 5.11
N TYR A 359 -9.16 7.19 5.46
CA TYR A 359 -8.02 6.65 4.72
C TYR A 359 -8.10 5.12 4.60
N LEU A 360 -8.23 4.42 5.73
CA LEU A 360 -8.27 2.95 5.73
C LEU A 360 -9.47 2.43 4.94
N ALA A 361 -10.64 3.06 5.07
CA ALA A 361 -11.84 2.68 4.34
C ALA A 361 -11.72 2.96 2.83
N CYS A 362 -11.30 4.16 2.41
CA CYS A 362 -11.21 4.50 0.99
C CYS A 362 -10.10 3.70 0.27
N SER A 363 -9.01 3.37 0.96
CA SER A 363 -7.98 2.49 0.42
C SER A 363 -8.47 1.05 0.28
N GLU A 364 -9.23 0.52 1.25
CA GLU A 364 -9.88 -0.80 1.10
C GLU A 364 -10.77 -0.84 -0.16
N ILE A 365 -11.64 0.16 -0.32
CA ILE A 365 -12.51 0.31 -1.50
C ILE A 365 -11.69 0.46 -2.79
N GLY A 366 -10.57 1.18 -2.74
CA GLY A 366 -9.63 1.33 -3.84
C GLY A 366 -9.18 0.00 -4.43
N PHE A 367 -8.76 -0.93 -3.58
CA PHE A 367 -8.34 -2.28 -3.97
C PHE A 367 -9.51 -3.21 -4.29
N ARG A 368 -10.62 -3.08 -3.56
CA ARG A 368 -11.76 -4.01 -3.71
C ARG A 368 -12.61 -3.72 -4.95
N HIS A 369 -12.75 -2.45 -5.33
CA HIS A 369 -13.72 -2.02 -6.34
C HIS A 369 -13.17 -1.07 -7.40
N LEU A 370 -12.09 -0.32 -7.13
CA LEU A 370 -11.65 0.79 -8.00
C LEU A 370 -10.36 0.50 -8.76
N GLY A 371 -9.95 -0.76 -8.84
CA GLY A 371 -8.88 -1.20 -9.73
C GLY A 371 -7.46 -0.94 -9.23
N ASN A 372 -7.26 -0.63 -7.94
CA ASN A 372 -5.92 -0.73 -7.35
C ASN A 372 -5.53 -2.19 -7.21
N VAL A 373 -4.26 -2.50 -7.47
CA VAL A 373 -3.67 -3.84 -7.35
C VAL A 373 -2.30 -3.74 -6.70
N VAL A 374 -1.69 -4.88 -6.38
CA VAL A 374 -0.26 -4.96 -6.06
C VAL A 374 0.42 -5.88 -7.04
N PHE A 375 1.57 -5.44 -7.53
CA PHE A 375 2.47 -6.23 -8.34
C PHE A 375 3.63 -6.74 -7.49
N GLN A 376 3.91 -8.04 -7.59
CA GLN A 376 5.22 -8.59 -7.29
C GLN A 376 5.92 -8.92 -8.62
N ILE A 377 6.92 -8.13 -8.98
CA ILE A 377 7.67 -8.25 -10.23
C ILE A 377 9.06 -8.79 -9.90
N GLN A 378 9.34 -10.01 -10.38
CA GLN A 378 10.65 -10.62 -10.28
C GLN A 378 11.49 -10.22 -11.48
N LEU A 379 12.69 -9.69 -11.21
CA LEU A 379 13.66 -9.28 -12.19
C LEU A 379 14.97 -10.03 -11.96
N ALA A 380 15.68 -10.34 -13.03
CA ALA A 380 17.00 -10.97 -12.95
C ALA A 380 18.00 -10.25 -13.86
N LYS A 381 19.27 -10.24 -13.43
CA LYS A 381 20.35 -9.66 -14.25
C LYS A 381 20.71 -10.54 -15.46
N ARG A 382 20.51 -11.84 -15.33
CA ARG A 382 20.66 -12.86 -16.37
C ARG A 382 19.41 -13.72 -16.47
N GLN A 383 19.15 -14.25 -17.66
CA GLN A 383 17.97 -15.08 -17.91
C GLN A 383 18.01 -16.40 -17.13
N GLU A 384 19.19 -16.99 -16.91
CA GLU A 384 19.33 -18.27 -16.22
C GLU A 384 19.36 -18.18 -14.68
N ALA A 385 19.34 -16.97 -14.10
CA ALA A 385 19.44 -16.78 -12.65
C ALA A 385 18.17 -17.24 -11.88
N VAL A 386 17.09 -17.54 -12.60
CA VAL A 386 15.84 -18.07 -12.05
C VAL A 386 15.53 -19.42 -12.72
N PRO A 387 15.07 -20.45 -11.98
CA PRO A 387 14.69 -21.72 -12.58
C PRO A 387 13.65 -21.59 -13.69
N LEU A 388 13.72 -22.48 -14.67
CA LEU A 388 12.86 -22.48 -15.86
C LEU A 388 11.34 -22.49 -15.52
N THR A 389 10.96 -23.16 -14.44
CA THR A 389 9.57 -23.29 -13.99
C THR A 389 9.38 -22.64 -12.63
N ARG A 390 8.20 -22.06 -12.37
CA ARG A 390 7.87 -21.35 -11.12
C ARG A 390 7.55 -22.25 -9.92
N ASP A 391 7.65 -23.56 -10.09
CA ASP A 391 7.33 -24.56 -9.06
C ASP A 391 8.28 -24.48 -7.85
N TYR A 392 9.46 -23.85 -7.98
CA TYR A 392 10.33 -23.54 -6.85
C TYR A 392 9.64 -22.71 -5.76
N ILE A 393 8.69 -21.84 -6.14
CA ILE A 393 7.93 -21.03 -5.18
C ILE A 393 7.10 -21.97 -4.30
N ALA A 394 6.31 -22.85 -4.89
CA ALA A 394 5.51 -23.83 -4.16
C ALA A 394 6.38 -24.81 -3.35
N ARG A 395 7.50 -25.27 -3.91
CA ARG A 395 8.44 -26.15 -3.20
C ARG A 395 9.04 -25.50 -1.95
N ALA A 396 9.34 -24.21 -1.97
CA ALA A 396 9.75 -23.46 -0.77
C ALA A 396 8.62 -23.39 0.29
N TRP A 397 7.37 -23.33 -0.16
CA TRP A 397 6.20 -23.43 0.71
C TRP A 397 5.96 -24.83 1.31
N ASP A 398 6.44 -25.89 0.68
CA ASP A 398 6.37 -27.24 1.24
C ASP A 398 7.58 -27.57 2.12
N GLY A 399 8.77 -27.09 1.75
CA GLY A 399 10.02 -27.28 2.50
C GLY A 399 9.92 -26.73 3.92
N ALA A 400 9.44 -25.50 4.09
CA ALA A 400 9.31 -24.91 5.43
C ALA A 400 8.14 -25.50 6.26
N LYS A 401 7.17 -26.20 5.66
CA LYS A 401 6.18 -26.99 6.43
C LYS A 401 6.80 -28.23 7.06
N ARG A 402 7.89 -28.75 6.48
CA ARG A 402 8.60 -29.94 6.99
C ARG A 402 9.60 -29.60 8.09
N SER A 403 10.19 -28.40 8.09
CA SER A 403 11.10 -27.93 9.14
C SER A 403 10.38 -27.48 10.43
N GLY A 404 9.06 -27.24 10.37
CA GLY A 404 8.23 -26.85 11.51
C GLY A 404 7.55 -28.00 12.28
N ARG A 405 7.85 -29.28 11.99
CA ARG A 405 7.43 -30.39 12.85
C ARG A 405 8.50 -30.62 13.92
N PRO A 406 8.15 -30.75 15.23
CA PRO A 406 9.05 -31.35 16.20
C PRO A 406 9.44 -32.72 15.63
N SER A 407 10.74 -33.02 15.57
CA SER A 407 11.18 -34.34 15.17
C SER A 407 10.69 -35.35 16.21
N ASP A 408 9.73 -36.19 15.83
CA ASP A 408 9.51 -37.48 16.51
C ASP A 408 10.79 -38.31 16.30
N ARG A 409 11.76 -38.09 17.18
CA ARG A 409 12.93 -38.95 17.40
C ARG A 409 13.05 -39.23 18.89
N GLU A 410 11.99 -39.80 19.46
CA GLU A 410 12.07 -40.67 20.63
C GLU A 410 11.04 -41.79 20.47
N ALA A 411 11.41 -42.86 19.75
CA ALA A 411 10.92 -44.23 19.94
C ALA A 411 11.55 -45.16 18.88
N ALA A 412 12.76 -45.65 19.15
CA ALA A 412 13.24 -47.02 18.88
C ALA A 412 14.72 -47.11 19.24
#